data_AF-A0A9D7CQX3-F1
#
_entry.id   AF-A0A9D7CQX3-F1
#
_cell.length_a   1.000
_cell.length_b   1.000
_cell.length_c   1.000
_cell.angle_alpha   90.00
_cell.angle_beta   90.00
_cell.angle_gamma   90.00
#
_symmetry.space_group_name_H-M   'P 1'
#
loop_
_entity.id
_entity.type
_entity.pdbx_description
1 polymer ?
#
loop_
_entity_poly.entity_id
_entity_poly.type
_entity_poly.pdbx_seq_one_letter_code
_entity_poly.pdbx_strand_id
1 'polypeptide(L)'
;MVNQPRLSTSAKTGGSKAHRRLFFLAAALGSPFAFSSSEALAAGPLRKGPYLQDITPDSASIRLEVDPVAAVDVEVLSPSGDKLRGNLVLPPGASTGRVEAFQTFRLGGLTPSTSYRFRVLRGRDELDAGTFSTAPAATDGRPVSFVVYGDNRSDDAAHEAVARAVAKAPGDFLVHTGDFVEDGNNEIEWQRFFEIERSVLKARCLFGAVGNHELVQPSGEAFLRYFGDGSLPSESPQDRRRFFRSVRWGAARFLFLNAMDTFVSTAERTWLTAELARAAAEPGVAFRFVVLHHGPFSAGPHGQNPRLFQSGVVDLLREHKVDLIFSGHDHIYERGEAKGLKYLVTGGGGAPLYPIRKRHAGVRAVESAYHHLEATLEGQRVSIVARRVDGSVLDRCGFSKGGSWDCDAPAAPKDAPSAPAPVAPPAPAPRCGCVVPGGPTPSAGAVPVVLALSIAAAGRRRLRAGDAESRARSAL
;
A
#
# COMPACT_ATOMS: atom_id res chain seq x y z
N MET A 1 37.76 24.07 -67.41
CA MET A 1 38.92 24.75 -68.02
C MET A 1 40.20 24.07 -67.54
N VAL A 2 41.15 23.86 -68.46
CA VAL A 2 42.62 23.76 -68.23
C VAL A 2 43.14 22.78 -67.16
N ASN A 3 43.50 21.58 -67.64
CA ASN A 3 44.85 20.99 -67.75
C ASN A 3 45.84 20.77 -66.57
N GLN A 4 46.49 19.60 -66.70
CA GLN A 4 47.74 19.06 -66.13
C GLN A 4 48.99 20.00 -66.20
N PRO A 5 50.16 19.75 -65.54
CA PRO A 5 50.83 18.42 -65.50
C PRO A 5 51.81 18.00 -64.36
N ARG A 6 52.31 16.77 -64.59
CA ARG A 6 53.38 15.93 -63.99
C ARG A 6 54.72 16.60 -63.61
N LEU A 7 55.53 15.88 -62.79
CA LEU A 7 56.94 15.44 -63.00
C LEU A 7 57.29 14.43 -61.84
N SER A 8 57.84 13.22 -62.04
CA SER A 8 59.22 12.80 -62.44
C SER A 8 60.27 13.06 -61.34
N THR A 9 61.27 12.22 -61.00
CA THR A 9 61.70 10.79 -61.21
C THR A 9 62.72 10.47 -60.07
N SER A 10 63.11 9.23 -59.72
CA SER A 10 64.30 8.54 -60.29
C SER A 10 64.84 7.45 -59.31
N ALA A 11 65.19 6.26 -59.83
CA ALA A 11 66.39 5.42 -59.57
C ALA A 11 66.88 5.04 -58.13
N LYS A 12 67.56 3.92 -57.84
CA LYS A 12 68.06 2.73 -58.60
C LYS A 12 68.58 1.64 -57.63
N THR A 13 68.67 0.37 -58.09
CA THR A 13 69.61 -0.73 -57.67
C THR A 13 69.64 -1.22 -56.20
N GLY A 14 69.98 -2.48 -55.85
CA GLY A 14 70.33 -3.68 -56.62
C GLY A 14 71.30 -4.62 -55.86
N GLY A 15 71.06 -5.95 -55.85
CA GLY A 15 71.91 -6.97 -55.20
C GLY A 15 71.59 -7.22 -53.70
N SER A 16 71.91 -8.34 -53.06
CA SER A 16 72.56 -9.60 -53.49
C SER A 16 72.04 -10.80 -52.65
N LYS A 17 72.33 -12.04 -53.04
CA LYS A 17 71.81 -13.28 -52.42
C LYS A 17 72.71 -13.84 -51.31
N ALA A 18 72.05 -14.36 -50.28
CA ALA A 18 72.39 -15.55 -49.47
C ALA A 18 73.73 -15.62 -48.70
N HIS A 19 73.62 -15.83 -47.38
CA HIS A 19 74.09 -17.09 -46.79
C HIS A 19 73.25 -17.49 -45.56
N ARG A 20 73.50 -18.70 -45.03
CA ARG A 20 72.53 -19.52 -44.30
C ARG A 20 73.00 -19.76 -42.85
N ARG A 21 72.02 -19.91 -41.93
CA ARG A 21 72.13 -20.43 -40.54
C ARG A 21 72.71 -19.49 -39.47
N LEU A 22 71.84 -19.10 -38.53
CA LEU A 22 71.90 -19.67 -37.17
C LEU A 22 70.49 -19.61 -36.52
N PHE A 23 70.19 -20.54 -35.63
CA PHE A 23 68.92 -20.54 -34.87
C PHE A 23 68.98 -19.49 -33.76
N PHE A 24 67.95 -18.64 -33.67
CA PHE A 24 67.59 -17.98 -32.42
C PHE A 24 66.07 -18.06 -32.23
N LEU A 25 65.68 -18.60 -31.07
CA LEU A 25 64.28 -18.74 -30.66
C LEU A 25 63.80 -17.38 -30.14
N ALA A 26 63.16 -16.58 -30.99
CA ALA A 26 62.50 -15.35 -30.57
C ALA A 26 61.04 -15.65 -30.24
N ALA A 27 60.71 -15.74 -28.94
CA ALA A 27 59.34 -15.88 -28.48
C ALA A 27 58.58 -14.58 -28.77
N ALA A 28 57.79 -14.56 -29.84
CA ALA A 28 56.81 -13.52 -30.05
C ALA A 28 55.71 -13.67 -28.99
N LEU A 29 55.67 -12.73 -28.05
CA LEU A 29 54.57 -12.55 -27.11
C LEU A 29 53.31 -12.09 -27.87
N GLY A 30 52.67 -13.04 -28.54
CA GLY A 30 51.29 -12.88 -28.97
C GLY A 30 50.44 -12.77 -27.71
N SER A 31 50.08 -11.54 -27.34
CA SER A 31 49.12 -11.31 -26.26
C SER A 31 47.86 -12.10 -26.60
N PRO A 32 47.40 -13.04 -25.76
CA PRO A 32 46.07 -13.56 -25.93
C PRO A 32 45.13 -12.36 -25.81
N PHE A 33 44.30 -12.14 -26.82
CA PHE A 33 43.10 -11.35 -26.62
C PHE A 33 42.31 -12.10 -25.55
N ALA A 34 42.44 -11.64 -24.31
CA ALA A 34 41.51 -11.97 -23.28
C ALA A 34 40.16 -11.47 -23.79
N PHE A 35 39.35 -12.40 -24.29
CA PHE A 35 37.90 -12.22 -24.22
C PHE A 35 37.63 -12.01 -22.74
N SER A 36 37.52 -10.74 -22.34
CA SER A 36 36.85 -10.39 -21.11
C SER A 36 35.45 -10.95 -21.28
N SER A 37 35.22 -12.12 -20.72
CA SER A 37 33.89 -12.61 -20.46
C SER A 37 33.22 -11.48 -19.70
N SER A 38 32.30 -10.78 -20.35
CA SER A 38 31.40 -9.88 -19.63
C SER A 38 30.75 -10.76 -18.58
N GLU A 39 31.15 -10.58 -17.32
CA GLU A 39 30.36 -11.09 -16.22
C GLU A 39 28.96 -10.57 -16.49
N ALA A 40 28.03 -11.49 -16.74
CA ALA A 40 26.64 -11.11 -16.87
C ALA A 40 26.30 -10.49 -15.52
N LEU A 41 26.16 -9.16 -15.48
CA LEU A 41 25.72 -8.46 -14.28
C LEU A 41 24.40 -9.11 -13.91
N ALA A 42 24.44 -9.97 -12.88
CA ALA A 42 23.27 -10.66 -12.37
C ALA A 42 22.21 -9.60 -12.17
N ALA A 43 21.08 -9.76 -12.86
CA ALA A 43 20.22 -8.63 -13.17
C ALA A 43 19.73 -7.96 -11.88
N GLY A 44 20.37 -6.83 -11.53
CA GLY A 44 20.17 -6.13 -10.26
C GLY A 44 18.68 -5.97 -9.95
N PRO A 45 18.25 -6.31 -8.73
CA PRO A 45 16.87 -6.65 -8.45
C PRO A 45 15.91 -5.49 -8.71
N LEU A 46 14.62 -5.83 -8.92
CA LEU A 46 13.56 -4.83 -8.81
C LEU A 46 13.53 -4.34 -7.37
N ARG A 47 13.74 -3.03 -7.20
CA ARG A 47 13.69 -2.33 -5.91
C ARG A 47 12.26 -2.29 -5.40
N LYS A 48 11.29 -1.94 -6.25
CA LYS A 48 9.85 -2.05 -5.95
C LYS A 48 9.11 -2.75 -7.07
N GLY A 49 8.09 -3.50 -6.69
CA GLY A 49 7.22 -4.20 -7.64
C GLY A 49 7.85 -5.45 -8.27
N PRO A 50 7.27 -5.93 -9.38
CA PRO A 50 6.22 -5.29 -10.15
C PRO A 50 4.89 -5.26 -9.39
N TYR A 51 4.06 -4.25 -9.65
CA TYR A 51 2.72 -4.16 -9.08
C TYR A 51 1.70 -3.58 -10.04
N LEU A 52 0.43 -3.86 -9.76
CA LEU A 52 -0.70 -3.57 -10.62
C LEU A 52 -1.41 -2.30 -10.17
N GLN A 53 -1.72 -1.41 -11.12
CA GLN A 53 -2.52 -0.20 -10.94
C GLN A 53 -3.49 -0.01 -12.12
N ASP A 54 -4.46 0.87 -11.95
CA ASP A 54 -5.32 1.43 -13.01
C ASP A 54 -6.00 0.39 -13.93
N ILE A 55 -6.34 -0.78 -13.40
CA ILE A 55 -7.04 -1.81 -14.17
C ILE A 55 -8.45 -1.35 -14.52
N THR A 56 -8.78 -1.44 -15.81
CA THR A 56 -10.11 -1.25 -16.40
C THR A 56 -10.57 -2.58 -17.06
N PRO A 57 -11.73 -2.62 -17.75
CA PRO A 57 -12.10 -3.79 -18.54
C PRO A 57 -11.17 -4.07 -19.73
N ASP A 58 -10.44 -3.06 -20.20
CA ASP A 58 -9.70 -3.07 -21.47
C ASP A 58 -8.23 -2.61 -21.34
N SER A 59 -7.78 -2.21 -20.15
CA SER A 59 -6.43 -1.70 -19.89
C SER A 59 -5.92 -2.04 -18.49
N ALA A 60 -4.60 -2.01 -18.31
CA ALA A 60 -3.93 -2.21 -17.03
C ALA A 60 -2.58 -1.48 -17.00
N SER A 61 -2.15 -1.02 -15.82
CA SER A 61 -0.80 -0.49 -15.58
C SER A 61 0.02 -1.47 -14.76
N ILE A 62 1.23 -1.79 -15.21
CA ILE A 62 2.25 -2.50 -14.43
C ILE A 62 3.34 -1.47 -14.06
N ARG A 63 3.54 -1.26 -12.76
CA ARG A 63 4.50 -0.29 -12.20
C ARG A 63 5.64 -1.01 -11.49
N LEU A 64 6.83 -0.44 -11.53
CA LEU A 64 8.03 -0.99 -10.88
C LEU A 64 9.11 0.08 -10.68
N GLU A 65 10.07 -0.21 -9.79
CA GLU A 65 11.28 0.60 -9.61
C GLU A 65 12.52 -0.29 -9.74
N VAL A 66 13.53 0.19 -10.48
CA VAL A 66 14.76 -0.53 -10.81
C VAL A 66 15.98 0.21 -10.24
N ASP A 67 16.85 -0.50 -9.53
CA ASP A 67 18.08 0.02 -8.95
C ASP A 67 19.21 -1.02 -9.10
N PRO A 68 20.32 -0.75 -9.81
CA PRO A 68 20.62 0.47 -10.55
C PRO A 68 19.67 0.69 -11.73
N VAL A 69 19.46 1.97 -12.10
CA VAL A 69 18.55 2.37 -13.17
C VAL A 69 18.90 1.68 -14.49
N ALA A 70 17.96 0.88 -15.00
CA ALA A 70 18.13 0.11 -16.22
C ALA A 70 16.82 0.01 -16.99
N ALA A 71 16.90 -0.09 -18.32
CA ALA A 71 15.74 -0.36 -19.15
C ALA A 71 15.22 -1.78 -18.87
N VAL A 72 13.90 -1.92 -18.80
CA VAL A 72 13.22 -3.22 -18.73
C VAL A 72 12.09 -3.28 -19.77
N ASP A 73 11.72 -4.49 -20.15
CA ASP A 73 10.55 -4.78 -20.98
C ASP A 73 9.46 -5.43 -20.11
N VAL A 74 8.19 -5.22 -20.47
CA VAL A 74 7.04 -5.95 -19.89
C VAL A 74 6.32 -6.71 -21.00
N GLU A 75 6.45 -8.04 -20.97
CA GLU A 75 5.71 -8.96 -21.85
C GLU A 75 4.48 -9.48 -21.10
N VAL A 76 3.31 -9.42 -21.74
CA VAL A 76 2.04 -9.94 -21.23
C VAL A 76 1.55 -11.05 -22.15
N LEU A 77 1.17 -12.19 -21.57
CA LEU A 77 0.57 -13.31 -22.28
C LEU A 77 -0.94 -13.34 -22.03
N SER A 78 -1.71 -13.39 -23.10
CA SER A 78 -3.16 -13.66 -23.06
C SER A 78 -3.45 -15.13 -22.74
N PRO A 79 -4.71 -15.49 -22.41
CA PRO A 79 -5.13 -16.89 -22.31
C PRO A 79 -4.94 -17.70 -23.60
N SER A 80 -5.04 -17.05 -24.77
CA SER A 80 -4.79 -17.66 -26.08
C SER A 80 -3.30 -17.87 -26.39
N GLY A 81 -2.39 -17.36 -25.55
CA GLY A 81 -0.95 -17.43 -25.75
C GLY A 81 -0.36 -16.28 -26.58
N ASP A 82 -1.18 -15.30 -26.97
CA ASP A 82 -0.73 -14.11 -27.69
C ASP A 82 0.15 -13.23 -26.80
N LYS A 83 1.24 -12.74 -27.37
CA LYS A 83 2.19 -11.86 -26.69
C LYS A 83 1.87 -10.40 -26.96
N LEU A 84 1.41 -9.73 -25.91
CA LEU A 84 1.22 -8.29 -25.85
C LEU A 84 2.47 -7.65 -25.22
N ARG A 85 2.83 -6.44 -25.66
CA ARG A 85 3.86 -5.62 -25.00
C ARG A 85 3.21 -4.46 -24.26
N GLY A 86 3.65 -4.20 -23.04
CA GLY A 86 3.29 -2.98 -22.34
C GLY A 86 4.01 -1.78 -22.94
N ASN A 87 3.29 -0.67 -23.14
CA ASN A 87 3.88 0.57 -23.61
C ASN A 87 4.45 1.36 -22.42
N LEU A 88 5.74 1.68 -22.44
CA LEU A 88 6.35 2.53 -21.41
C LEU A 88 5.71 3.93 -21.44
N VAL A 89 5.16 4.36 -20.30
CA VAL A 89 4.61 5.69 -20.10
C VAL A 89 5.75 6.62 -19.65
N LEU A 90 6.05 7.63 -20.46
CA LEU A 90 7.03 8.67 -20.14
C LEU A 90 6.36 9.82 -19.37
N PRO A 91 7.01 10.38 -18.32
CA PRO A 91 6.56 11.61 -17.68
C PRO A 91 6.57 12.83 -18.65
N PRO A 92 5.78 13.89 -18.40
CA PRO A 92 5.84 15.12 -19.20
C PRO A 92 7.23 15.73 -19.18
N GLY A 93 7.70 16.17 -20.35
CA GLY A 93 9.03 16.77 -20.50
C GLY A 93 10.21 15.79 -20.39
N ALA A 94 9.96 14.49 -20.18
CA ALA A 94 11.02 13.48 -20.29
C ALA A 94 11.49 13.38 -21.75
N SER A 95 12.81 13.43 -21.96
CA SER A 95 13.39 13.24 -23.29
C SER A 95 13.36 11.76 -23.70
N THR A 96 13.09 11.52 -24.98
CA THR A 96 13.19 10.18 -25.57
C THR A 96 14.62 9.67 -25.46
N GLY A 97 14.83 8.67 -24.59
CA GLY A 97 16.14 8.04 -24.35
C GLY A 97 16.67 8.12 -22.92
N ARG A 98 16.08 8.92 -22.02
CA ARG A 98 16.40 8.83 -20.58
C ARG A 98 15.54 7.74 -19.93
N VAL A 99 16.19 6.79 -19.27
CA VAL A 99 15.52 5.77 -18.46
C VAL A 99 15.37 6.30 -17.03
N GLU A 100 14.15 6.25 -16.49
CA GLU A 100 13.88 6.59 -15.09
C GLU A 100 13.97 5.34 -14.19
N ALA A 101 14.30 5.54 -12.91
CA ALA A 101 14.25 4.48 -11.90
C ALA A 101 12.86 3.85 -11.79
N PHE A 102 11.83 4.70 -11.72
CA PHE A 102 10.43 4.30 -11.63
C PHE A 102 9.79 4.28 -13.02
N GLN A 103 9.20 3.14 -13.40
CA GLN A 103 8.68 2.90 -14.74
C GLN A 103 7.25 2.38 -14.66
N THR A 104 6.38 2.89 -15.53
CA THR A 104 4.98 2.46 -15.67
C THR A 104 4.76 1.95 -17.10
N PHE A 105 4.29 0.72 -17.23
CA PHE A 105 3.95 0.09 -18.50
C PHE A 105 2.44 -0.03 -18.60
N ARG A 106 1.84 0.65 -19.58
CA ARG A 106 0.39 0.62 -19.82
C ARG A 106 0.07 -0.34 -20.96
N LEU A 107 -0.89 -1.22 -20.70
CA LEU A 107 -1.48 -2.14 -21.65
C LEU A 107 -2.89 -1.66 -22.01
N GLY A 108 -3.30 -1.85 -23.25
CA GLY A 108 -4.64 -1.52 -23.75
C GLY A 108 -5.09 -2.54 -24.79
N GLY A 109 -6.39 -2.52 -25.13
CA GLY A 109 -6.97 -3.53 -26.02
C GLY A 109 -7.12 -4.90 -25.36
N LEU A 110 -7.14 -4.95 -24.03
CA LEU A 110 -7.39 -6.17 -23.27
C LEU A 110 -8.87 -6.58 -23.35
N THR A 111 -9.14 -7.85 -23.11
CA THR A 111 -10.51 -8.39 -23.03
C THR A 111 -11.03 -8.24 -21.60
N PRO A 112 -12.29 -7.80 -21.38
CA PRO A 112 -12.90 -7.76 -20.04
C PRO A 112 -12.96 -9.13 -19.35
N SER A 113 -13.04 -9.13 -18.02
CA SER A 113 -13.22 -10.34 -17.20
C SER A 113 -12.20 -11.47 -17.51
N THR A 114 -10.97 -11.11 -17.87
CA THR A 114 -9.96 -12.02 -18.44
C THR A 114 -8.66 -11.97 -17.65
N SER A 115 -8.11 -13.14 -17.30
CA SER A 115 -6.84 -13.26 -16.59
C SER A 115 -5.65 -13.31 -17.54
N TYR A 116 -4.64 -12.50 -17.26
CA TYR A 116 -3.38 -12.38 -18.00
C TYR A 116 -2.20 -12.77 -17.11
N ARG A 117 -1.11 -13.23 -17.73
CA ARG A 117 0.19 -13.41 -17.09
C ARG A 117 1.16 -12.34 -17.60
N PHE A 118 2.06 -11.85 -16.77
CA PHE A 118 3.08 -10.89 -17.20
C PHE A 118 4.46 -11.25 -16.67
N ARG A 119 5.49 -10.80 -17.39
CA ARG A 119 6.90 -11.02 -17.08
C ARG A 119 7.66 -9.71 -17.28
N VAL A 120 8.47 -9.34 -16.29
CA VAL A 120 9.38 -8.19 -16.37
C VAL A 120 10.75 -8.71 -16.79
N LEU A 121 11.29 -8.19 -17.88
CA LEU A 121 12.51 -8.69 -18.50
C LEU A 121 13.60 -7.61 -18.52
N ARG A 122 14.86 -8.00 -18.31
CA ARG A 122 16.04 -7.19 -18.65
C ARG A 122 16.79 -7.91 -19.77
N GLY A 123 16.55 -7.49 -21.01
CA GLY A 123 17.06 -8.19 -22.19
C GLY A 123 16.44 -9.58 -22.31
N ARG A 124 17.15 -10.63 -21.87
CA ARG A 124 16.65 -12.01 -21.86
C ARG A 124 16.35 -12.55 -20.45
N ASP A 125 16.79 -11.85 -19.42
CA ASP A 125 16.68 -12.31 -18.04
C ASP A 125 15.34 -11.89 -17.44
N GLU A 126 14.63 -12.82 -16.79
CA GLU A 126 13.37 -12.55 -16.12
C GLU A 126 13.63 -12.04 -14.70
N LEU A 127 13.18 -10.82 -14.40
CA LEU A 127 13.37 -10.17 -13.10
C LEU A 127 12.30 -10.59 -12.09
N ASP A 128 11.05 -10.66 -12.56
CA ASP A 128 9.89 -11.14 -11.81
C ASP A 128 8.72 -11.39 -12.77
N ALA A 129 7.71 -12.10 -12.31
CA ALA A 129 6.48 -12.39 -13.03
C ALA A 129 5.26 -12.34 -12.09
N GLY A 130 4.09 -12.10 -12.68
CA GLY A 130 2.83 -12.01 -11.96
C GLY A 130 1.61 -12.26 -12.85
N THR A 131 0.44 -12.02 -12.29
CA THR A 131 -0.86 -12.26 -12.94
C THR A 131 -1.83 -11.15 -12.59
N PHE A 132 -2.78 -10.86 -13.47
CA PHE A 132 -3.88 -9.95 -13.16
C PHE A 132 -5.14 -10.35 -13.93
N SER A 133 -6.30 -9.90 -13.46
CA SER A 133 -7.56 -10.00 -14.20
C SER A 133 -8.06 -8.60 -14.53
N THR A 134 -8.54 -8.39 -15.76
CA THR A 134 -9.25 -7.16 -16.15
C THR A 134 -10.60 -7.07 -15.44
N ALA A 135 -11.07 -5.84 -15.22
CA ALA A 135 -12.38 -5.64 -14.59
C ALA A 135 -13.52 -6.17 -15.48
N PRO A 136 -14.67 -6.57 -14.92
CA PRO A 136 -15.84 -6.91 -15.72
C PRO A 136 -16.36 -5.71 -16.51
N ALA A 137 -16.83 -5.97 -17.72
CA ALA A 137 -17.52 -4.96 -18.52
C ALA A 137 -18.79 -4.48 -17.79
N ALA A 138 -19.20 -3.24 -18.07
CA ALA A 138 -20.31 -2.56 -17.41
C ALA A 138 -21.65 -3.34 -17.41
N THR A 139 -21.82 -4.24 -18.38
CA THR A 139 -23.03 -5.02 -18.66
C THR A 139 -22.91 -6.52 -18.36
N ASP A 140 -21.73 -7.01 -17.94
CA ASP A 140 -21.42 -8.45 -17.86
C ASP A 140 -22.12 -9.16 -16.69
N GLY A 141 -22.70 -8.42 -15.74
CA GLY A 141 -23.48 -8.94 -14.62
C GLY A 141 -22.73 -9.85 -13.62
N ARG A 142 -21.42 -10.07 -13.84
CA ARG A 142 -20.60 -10.99 -13.06
C ARG A 142 -20.48 -10.57 -11.59
N PRO A 143 -20.27 -11.54 -10.68
CA PRO A 143 -19.84 -11.27 -9.32
C PRO A 143 -18.63 -10.33 -9.28
N VAL A 144 -18.56 -9.50 -8.26
CA VAL A 144 -17.41 -8.63 -7.99
C VAL A 144 -16.86 -8.99 -6.62
N SER A 145 -15.63 -9.52 -6.57
CA SER A 145 -14.98 -9.93 -5.32
C SER A 145 -13.76 -9.05 -5.02
N PHE A 146 -13.58 -8.66 -3.75
CA PHE A 146 -12.48 -7.79 -3.36
C PHE A 146 -12.11 -7.96 -1.88
N VAL A 147 -10.86 -7.66 -1.55
CA VAL A 147 -10.36 -7.67 -0.17
C VAL A 147 -10.15 -6.25 0.33
N VAL A 148 -10.57 -5.94 1.56
CA VAL A 148 -10.38 -4.62 2.20
C VAL A 148 -9.52 -4.75 3.46
N TYR A 149 -8.56 -3.85 3.63
CA TYR A 149 -7.74 -3.69 4.83
C TYR A 149 -7.06 -2.30 4.80
N GLY A 150 -6.36 -1.91 5.86
CA GLY A 150 -5.51 -0.72 5.87
C GLY A 150 -4.96 -0.44 7.26
N ASP A 151 -4.24 0.68 7.40
CA ASP A 151 -3.45 0.99 8.60
C ASP A 151 -2.37 -0.08 8.83
N ASN A 152 -1.48 -0.21 7.83
CA ASN A 152 -0.43 -1.24 7.81
C ASN A 152 0.75 -0.80 8.70
N ARG A 153 1.30 0.37 8.40
CA ARG A 153 2.33 1.11 9.15
C ARG A 153 3.40 0.24 9.84
N SER A 154 3.52 0.35 11.16
CA SER A 154 4.82 0.31 11.86
C SER A 154 5.14 -0.99 12.61
N ASP A 155 4.26 -1.99 12.61
CA ASP A 155 4.58 -3.35 13.05
C ASP A 155 4.68 -4.27 11.83
N ASP A 156 5.91 -4.38 11.33
CA ASP A 156 6.27 -5.17 10.13
C ASP A 156 5.82 -6.63 10.24
N ALA A 157 5.84 -7.21 11.44
CA ALA A 157 5.50 -8.62 11.66
C ALA A 157 3.98 -8.84 11.64
N ALA A 158 3.21 -7.90 12.21
CA ALA A 158 1.76 -7.88 12.09
C ALA A 158 1.31 -7.61 10.65
N HIS A 159 1.92 -6.64 9.97
CA HIS A 159 1.66 -6.34 8.56
C HIS A 159 1.95 -7.56 7.67
N GLU A 160 3.09 -8.24 7.85
CA GLU A 160 3.40 -9.46 7.10
C GLU A 160 2.43 -10.61 7.41
N ALA A 161 1.91 -10.71 8.64
CA ALA A 161 0.86 -11.67 8.98
C ALA A 161 -0.47 -11.37 8.25
N VAL A 162 -0.89 -10.11 8.17
CA VAL A 162 -2.06 -9.69 7.40
C VAL A 162 -1.86 -9.88 5.90
N ALA A 163 -0.73 -9.46 5.34
CA ALA A 163 -0.41 -9.64 3.92
C ALA A 163 -0.45 -11.12 3.50
N ARG A 164 0.05 -12.04 4.35
CA ARG A 164 -0.05 -13.50 4.13
C ARG A 164 -1.48 -14.05 4.27
N ALA A 165 -2.36 -13.42 5.05
CA ALA A 165 -3.76 -13.77 5.12
C ALA A 165 -4.52 -13.27 3.89
N VAL A 166 -4.32 -11.99 3.52
CA VAL A 166 -4.82 -11.37 2.29
C VAL A 166 -4.38 -12.16 1.06
N ALA A 167 -3.13 -12.62 0.96
CA ALA A 167 -2.61 -13.45 -0.12
C ALA A 167 -3.40 -14.76 -0.37
N LYS A 168 -4.07 -15.29 0.67
CA LYS A 168 -4.89 -16.51 0.60
C LYS A 168 -6.39 -16.22 0.43
N ALA A 169 -6.81 -14.98 0.69
CA ALA A 169 -8.19 -14.55 0.62
C ALA A 169 -8.68 -14.43 -0.84
N PRO A 170 -9.90 -14.88 -1.16
CA PRO A 170 -10.49 -14.70 -2.49
C PRO A 170 -10.80 -13.21 -2.75
N GLY A 171 -10.56 -12.76 -3.97
CA GLY A 171 -10.83 -11.38 -4.39
C GLY A 171 -10.11 -11.04 -5.69
N ASP A 172 -10.77 -10.31 -6.59
CA ASP A 172 -10.22 -9.89 -7.89
C ASP A 172 -9.24 -8.71 -7.75
N PHE A 173 -9.46 -7.85 -6.75
CA PHE A 173 -8.65 -6.68 -6.44
C PHE A 173 -8.66 -6.36 -4.93
N LEU A 174 -7.89 -5.35 -4.54
CA LEU A 174 -7.70 -4.90 -3.17
C LEU A 174 -8.18 -3.45 -3.01
N VAL A 175 -8.75 -3.16 -1.85
CA VAL A 175 -9.16 -1.83 -1.43
C VAL A 175 -8.41 -1.49 -0.14
N HIS A 176 -7.65 -0.40 -0.15
CA HIS A 176 -6.86 0.03 1.01
C HIS A 176 -7.44 1.29 1.64
N THR A 177 -7.60 1.31 2.96
CA THR A 177 -8.19 2.46 3.67
C THR A 177 -7.22 3.62 3.93
N GLY A 178 -5.95 3.51 3.58
CA GLY A 178 -4.91 4.51 3.84
C GLY A 178 -3.98 4.13 4.99
N ASP A 179 -3.00 4.97 5.29
CA ASP A 179 -1.91 4.70 6.24
C ASP A 179 -1.14 3.42 5.85
N PHE A 180 -0.47 3.52 4.70
CA PHE A 180 0.40 2.50 4.15
C PHE A 180 1.71 2.37 4.94
N VAL A 181 2.27 3.51 5.37
CA VAL A 181 3.55 3.65 6.08
C VAL A 181 3.41 4.62 7.27
N GLU A 182 4.40 4.71 8.16
CA GLU A 182 4.36 5.60 9.33
C GLU A 182 4.77 7.04 8.98
N ASP A 183 5.69 7.23 8.03
CA ASP A 183 5.96 8.54 7.41
C ASP A 183 5.95 8.40 5.89
N GLY A 184 5.00 9.07 5.23
CA GLY A 184 4.88 9.13 3.78
C GLY A 184 6.12 9.66 3.05
N ASN A 185 7.06 10.30 3.75
CA ASN A 185 8.34 10.75 3.22
C ASN A 185 9.49 9.76 3.44
N ASN A 186 9.29 8.71 4.24
CA ASN A 186 10.33 7.73 4.54
C ASN A 186 10.39 6.64 3.46
N GLU A 187 11.32 6.83 2.53
CA GLU A 187 11.60 5.91 1.43
C GLU A 187 12.02 4.49 1.89
N ILE A 188 12.54 4.32 3.11
CA ILE A 188 12.85 3.00 3.69
C ILE A 188 11.57 2.27 4.12
N GLU A 189 10.57 2.98 4.65
CA GLU A 189 9.28 2.39 5.02
C GLU A 189 8.49 2.01 3.77
N TRP A 190 8.49 2.86 2.74
CA TRP A 190 7.93 2.49 1.44
C TRP A 190 8.62 1.26 0.85
N GLN A 191 9.94 1.19 0.93
CA GLN A 191 10.69 0.01 0.48
C GLN A 191 10.21 -1.26 1.20
N ARG A 192 10.06 -1.21 2.52
CA ARG A 192 9.59 -2.36 3.32
C ARG A 192 8.13 -2.72 3.04
N PHE A 193 7.25 -1.73 2.90
CA PHE A 193 5.87 -1.96 2.48
C PHE A 193 5.83 -2.77 1.16
N PHE A 194 6.61 -2.37 0.15
CA PHE A 194 6.65 -3.07 -1.14
C PHE A 194 7.33 -4.45 -1.07
N GLU A 195 8.19 -4.70 -0.09
CA GLU A 195 8.77 -6.03 0.18
C GLU A 195 7.75 -6.98 0.80
N ILE A 196 7.04 -6.55 1.85
CA ILE A 196 5.97 -7.32 2.51
C ILE A 196 4.84 -7.63 1.52
N GLU A 197 4.39 -6.62 0.78
CA GLU A 197 3.25 -6.72 -0.13
C GLU A 197 3.60 -7.31 -1.51
N ARG A 198 4.86 -7.65 -1.77
CA ARG A 198 5.36 -8.07 -3.11
C ARG A 198 4.52 -9.18 -3.73
N SER A 199 4.15 -10.19 -2.95
CA SER A 199 3.37 -11.34 -3.41
C SER A 199 1.91 -10.99 -3.75
N VAL A 200 1.36 -10.00 -3.05
CA VAL A 200 -0.04 -9.56 -3.15
C VAL A 200 -0.21 -8.58 -4.30
N LEU A 201 0.67 -7.57 -4.39
CA LEU A 201 0.59 -6.48 -5.36
C LEU A 201 0.93 -6.88 -6.80
N LYS A 202 1.69 -7.95 -7.01
CA LYS A 202 1.96 -8.52 -8.34
C LYS A 202 0.88 -9.50 -8.84
N ALA A 203 -0.12 -9.79 -8.00
CA ALA A 203 -1.22 -10.71 -8.28
C ALA A 203 -2.58 -10.01 -8.37
N ARG A 204 -2.77 -8.89 -7.65
CA ARG A 204 -4.01 -8.11 -7.61
C ARG A 204 -3.72 -6.61 -7.61
N CYS A 205 -4.55 -5.85 -8.32
CA CYS A 205 -4.52 -4.39 -8.29
C CYS A 205 -4.97 -3.87 -6.92
N LEU A 206 -4.28 -2.86 -6.40
CA LEU A 206 -4.65 -2.17 -5.16
C LEU A 206 -5.18 -0.77 -5.47
N PHE A 207 -6.36 -0.45 -4.97
CA PHE A 207 -6.90 0.91 -5.00
C PHE A 207 -7.00 1.43 -3.56
N GLY A 208 -6.31 2.52 -3.24
CA GLY A 208 -6.22 3.06 -1.88
C GLY A 208 -6.76 4.48 -1.74
N ALA A 209 -7.26 4.80 -0.55
CA ALA A 209 -7.42 6.17 -0.08
C ALA A 209 -6.10 6.69 0.53
N VAL A 210 -5.93 8.00 0.63
CA VAL A 210 -4.78 8.60 1.34
C VAL A 210 -5.04 8.65 2.85
N GLY A 211 -4.05 8.27 3.66
CA GLY A 211 -4.05 8.41 5.12
C GLY A 211 -3.48 9.74 5.60
N ASN A 212 -3.44 9.95 6.92
CA ASN A 212 -2.76 11.12 7.47
C ASN A 212 -1.23 10.92 7.56
N HIS A 213 -0.75 9.69 7.65
CA HIS A 213 0.68 9.40 7.62
C HIS A 213 1.29 9.62 6.22
N GLU A 214 0.50 9.45 5.15
CA GLU A 214 0.88 9.84 3.79
C GLU A 214 0.95 11.36 3.53
N LEU A 215 0.52 12.21 4.48
CA LEU A 215 0.44 13.68 4.28
C LEU A 215 1.34 14.48 5.25
N VAL A 216 2.27 13.81 5.92
CA VAL A 216 3.22 14.41 6.86
C VAL A 216 4.13 15.43 6.14
N GLN A 217 4.41 16.56 6.80
CA GLN A 217 5.34 17.62 6.36
C GLN A 217 5.16 18.05 4.88
N PRO A 218 4.15 18.89 4.62
CA PRO A 218 3.15 18.74 3.55
C PRO A 218 3.63 18.09 2.24
N SER A 219 3.76 16.77 2.27
CA SER A 219 4.11 15.94 1.12
C SER A 219 3.30 14.66 1.14
N GLY A 220 2.52 14.44 0.08
CA GLY A 220 1.95 13.15 -0.29
C GLY A 220 2.44 12.70 -1.66
N GLU A 221 3.63 13.15 -2.04
CA GLU A 221 4.18 12.94 -3.39
C GLU A 221 4.56 11.47 -3.61
N ALA A 222 5.01 10.77 -2.57
CA ALA A 222 5.23 9.32 -2.62
C ALA A 222 3.93 8.53 -2.85
N PHE A 223 2.84 8.87 -2.13
CA PHE A 223 1.53 8.25 -2.37
C PHE A 223 1.04 8.49 -3.81
N LEU A 224 1.16 9.71 -4.34
CA LEU A 224 0.77 10.00 -5.73
C LEU A 224 1.69 9.29 -6.75
N ARG A 225 2.99 9.21 -6.49
CA ARG A 225 3.96 8.48 -7.32
C ARG A 225 3.64 6.98 -7.39
N TYR A 226 3.29 6.37 -6.26
CA TYR A 226 3.05 4.94 -6.17
C TYR A 226 1.60 4.55 -6.54
N PHE A 227 0.59 5.23 -5.97
CA PHE A 227 -0.83 4.87 -6.05
C PHE A 227 -1.76 5.94 -6.64
N GLY A 228 -1.22 7.07 -7.11
CA GLY A 228 -1.96 8.02 -7.94
C GLY A 228 -2.38 7.38 -9.27
N ASP A 229 -3.37 7.97 -9.96
CA ASP A 229 -4.00 7.41 -11.17
C ASP A 229 -3.14 7.44 -12.45
N GLY A 230 -1.87 7.83 -12.34
CA GLY A 230 -0.95 7.94 -13.46
C GLY A 230 -1.33 9.02 -14.48
N SER A 231 -2.34 9.84 -14.19
CA SER A 231 -2.64 11.01 -15.01
C SER A 231 -1.46 11.96 -14.90
N LEU A 232 -0.79 12.15 -16.04
CA LEU A 232 0.32 13.07 -16.12
C LEU A 232 -0.24 14.47 -15.84
N PRO A 233 0.39 15.27 -14.96
CA PRO A 233 -0.21 16.49 -14.48
C PRO A 233 -0.56 17.43 -15.62
N SER A 234 -1.79 17.95 -15.61
CA SER A 234 -2.16 19.09 -16.44
C SER A 234 -1.30 20.32 -16.04
N GLU A 235 -1.27 21.32 -16.92
CA GLU A 235 -0.52 22.58 -16.73
C GLU A 235 -0.89 23.36 -15.44
N SER A 236 -1.94 22.95 -14.72
CA SER A 236 -2.41 23.56 -13.47
C SER A 236 -1.71 22.97 -12.23
N PRO A 237 -0.97 23.77 -11.44
CA PRO A 237 -0.38 23.30 -10.18
C PRO A 237 -1.38 22.76 -9.15
N GLN A 238 -2.67 23.15 -9.25
CA GLN A 238 -3.73 22.65 -8.36
C GLN A 238 -4.29 21.28 -8.80
N ASP A 239 -4.23 20.95 -10.10
CA ASP A 239 -4.60 19.62 -10.58
C ASP A 239 -3.56 18.54 -10.20
N ARG A 240 -2.31 18.94 -9.92
CA ARG A 240 -1.18 18.05 -9.59
C ARG A 240 -1.35 17.18 -8.34
N ARG A 241 -2.29 17.50 -7.44
CA ARG A 241 -2.41 16.87 -6.11
C ARG A 241 -3.83 16.37 -5.81
N ARG A 242 -4.39 15.59 -6.73
CA ARG A 242 -5.68 14.90 -6.57
C ARG A 242 -5.50 13.61 -5.76
N PHE A 243 -5.72 13.70 -4.46
CA PHE A 243 -5.72 12.56 -3.53
C PHE A 243 -7.05 11.79 -3.48
N PHE A 244 -7.97 12.11 -4.37
CA PHE A 244 -9.31 11.55 -4.48
C PHE A 244 -9.54 11.06 -5.91
N ARG A 245 -10.18 9.90 -6.06
CA ARG A 245 -10.50 9.30 -7.38
C ARG A 245 -11.70 8.37 -7.28
N SER A 246 -12.23 7.94 -8.43
CA SER A 246 -13.21 6.85 -8.45
C SER A 246 -12.79 5.73 -9.39
N VAL A 247 -13.20 4.52 -9.05
CA VAL A 247 -12.90 3.29 -9.78
C VAL A 247 -14.19 2.52 -9.99
N ARG A 248 -14.38 1.95 -11.19
CA ARG A 248 -15.47 1.02 -11.46
C ARG A 248 -14.93 -0.39 -11.59
N TRP A 249 -15.57 -1.34 -10.92
CA TRP A 249 -15.35 -2.76 -11.13
C TRP A 249 -16.71 -3.44 -11.29
N GLY A 250 -17.04 -3.87 -12.52
CA GLY A 250 -18.36 -4.41 -12.86
C GLY A 250 -19.51 -3.50 -12.43
N ALA A 251 -20.32 -3.97 -11.48
CA ALA A 251 -21.49 -3.26 -10.95
C ALA A 251 -21.20 -2.34 -9.75
N ALA A 252 -19.95 -2.29 -9.26
CA ALA A 252 -19.53 -1.46 -8.13
C ALA A 252 -18.77 -0.21 -8.60
N ARG A 253 -19.08 0.94 -7.99
CA ARG A 253 -18.32 2.19 -8.07
C ARG A 253 -17.73 2.49 -6.70
N PHE A 254 -16.42 2.60 -6.63
CA PHE A 254 -15.67 3.01 -5.43
C PHE A 254 -15.28 4.47 -5.57
N LEU A 255 -15.48 5.27 -4.51
CA LEU A 255 -15.05 6.66 -4.41
C LEU A 255 -14.02 6.74 -3.28
N PHE A 256 -12.77 7.01 -3.63
CA PHE A 256 -11.66 7.19 -2.70
C PHE A 256 -11.53 8.68 -2.35
N LEU A 257 -11.62 9.02 -1.07
CA LEU A 257 -11.63 10.41 -0.58
C LEU A 257 -10.42 10.70 0.31
N ASN A 258 -9.94 11.95 0.27
CA ASN A 258 -8.97 12.46 1.22
C ASN A 258 -9.71 13.02 2.45
N ALA A 259 -9.89 12.18 3.47
CA ALA A 259 -10.55 12.55 4.73
C ALA A 259 -9.85 13.65 5.54
N MET A 260 -8.64 14.07 5.13
CA MET A 260 -7.90 15.18 5.75
C MET A 260 -8.27 16.54 5.14
N ASP A 261 -8.91 16.57 3.96
CA ASP A 261 -9.45 17.81 3.41
C ASP A 261 -10.61 18.35 4.28
N THR A 262 -10.84 19.65 4.20
CA THR A 262 -11.93 20.34 4.88
C THR A 262 -13.28 20.15 4.18
N PHE A 263 -13.27 19.83 2.87
CA PHE A 263 -14.45 19.78 1.99
C PHE A 263 -15.28 21.09 1.92
N VAL A 264 -14.80 22.20 2.50
CA VAL A 264 -15.49 23.51 2.41
C VAL A 264 -14.99 24.26 1.20
N SER A 265 -15.82 24.35 0.16
CA SER A 265 -15.50 25.02 -1.12
C SER A 265 -14.27 24.45 -1.85
N THR A 266 -13.94 23.17 -1.63
CA THR A 266 -12.75 22.53 -2.22
C THR A 266 -13.05 21.85 -3.56
N ALA A 267 -11.98 21.59 -4.32
CA ALA A 267 -12.06 20.82 -5.57
C ALA A 267 -12.64 19.42 -5.32
N GLU A 268 -12.31 18.80 -4.19
CA GLU A 268 -12.83 17.48 -3.81
C GLU A 268 -14.33 17.51 -3.52
N ARG A 269 -14.85 18.50 -2.78
CA ARG A 269 -16.30 18.62 -2.53
C ARG A 269 -17.09 18.79 -3.82
N THR A 270 -16.56 19.58 -4.75
CA THR A 270 -17.16 19.80 -6.07
C THR A 270 -17.17 18.50 -6.88
N TRP A 271 -16.01 17.83 -6.97
CA TRP A 271 -15.86 16.56 -7.65
C TRP A 271 -16.76 15.46 -7.06
N LEU A 272 -16.80 15.30 -5.73
CA LEU A 272 -17.58 14.29 -5.03
C LEU A 272 -19.08 14.41 -5.35
N THR A 273 -19.59 15.64 -5.39
CA THR A 273 -20.99 15.93 -5.74
C THR A 273 -21.29 15.50 -7.18
N ALA A 274 -20.44 15.88 -8.12
CA ALA A 274 -20.58 15.52 -9.52
C ALA A 274 -20.44 13.99 -9.74
N GLU A 275 -19.49 13.36 -9.05
CA GLU A 275 -19.19 11.93 -9.17
C GLU A 275 -20.29 11.05 -8.56
N LEU A 276 -20.87 11.43 -7.41
CA LEU A 276 -22.02 10.73 -6.84
C LEU A 276 -23.27 10.83 -7.72
N ALA A 277 -23.48 11.98 -8.39
CA ALA A 277 -24.55 12.16 -9.37
C ALA A 277 -24.29 11.31 -10.63
N ARG A 278 -23.07 11.38 -11.17
CA ARG A 278 -22.65 10.59 -12.35
C ARG A 278 -22.80 9.09 -12.09
N ALA A 279 -22.32 8.60 -10.96
CA ALA A 279 -22.43 7.20 -10.55
C ALA A 279 -23.87 6.73 -10.31
N ALA A 280 -24.79 7.63 -9.93
CA ALA A 280 -26.22 7.31 -9.80
C ALA A 280 -26.93 7.19 -11.16
N ALA A 281 -26.45 7.91 -12.18
CA ALA A 281 -26.99 7.89 -13.54
C ALA A 281 -26.29 6.88 -14.46
N GLU A 282 -25.17 6.28 -14.04
CA GLU A 282 -24.32 5.42 -14.87
C GLU A 282 -24.90 4.01 -15.04
N PRO A 283 -25.20 3.56 -16.27
CA PRO A 283 -25.78 2.24 -16.51
C PRO A 283 -24.91 1.09 -15.96
N GLY A 284 -25.58 0.16 -15.28
CA GLY A 284 -24.97 -1.01 -14.65
C GLY A 284 -24.23 -0.75 -13.34
N VAL A 285 -24.14 0.50 -12.84
CA VAL A 285 -23.64 0.76 -11.48
C VAL A 285 -24.76 0.49 -10.48
N ALA A 286 -24.73 -0.67 -9.83
CA ALA A 286 -25.69 -1.06 -8.82
C ALA A 286 -25.28 -0.60 -7.41
N PHE A 287 -23.98 -0.58 -7.09
CA PHE A 287 -23.48 -0.27 -5.74
C PHE A 287 -22.45 0.86 -5.77
N ARG A 288 -22.54 1.76 -4.78
CA ARG A 288 -21.58 2.86 -4.58
C ARG A 288 -20.99 2.78 -3.18
N PHE A 289 -19.69 2.55 -3.14
CA PHE A 289 -18.89 2.43 -1.93
C PHE A 289 -17.99 3.65 -1.79
N VAL A 290 -17.86 4.16 -0.57
CA VAL A 290 -16.91 5.24 -0.26
C VAL A 290 -15.79 4.66 0.60
N VAL A 291 -14.55 4.99 0.25
CA VAL A 291 -13.34 4.55 0.95
C VAL A 291 -12.57 5.80 1.37
N LEU A 292 -12.29 5.94 2.65
CA LEU A 292 -11.60 7.11 3.19
C LEU A 292 -10.88 6.74 4.48
N HIS A 293 -9.76 7.38 4.80
CA HIS A 293 -8.98 6.99 5.98
C HIS A 293 -9.70 7.28 7.31
N HIS A 294 -9.85 8.54 7.71
CA HIS A 294 -10.59 8.87 8.94
C HIS A 294 -12.11 8.99 8.66
N GLY A 295 -12.83 7.91 8.97
CA GLY A 295 -14.27 7.77 8.70
C GLY A 295 -15.20 8.65 9.55
N PRO A 296 -16.51 8.69 9.20
CA PRO A 296 -17.50 9.46 9.95
C PRO A 296 -17.92 8.81 11.29
N PHE A 297 -17.64 7.52 11.49
CA PHE A 297 -18.06 6.76 12.67
C PHE A 297 -16.95 5.79 13.10
N SER A 298 -16.75 5.66 14.42
CA SER A 298 -15.86 4.69 15.06
C SER A 298 -16.08 4.73 16.58
N ALA A 299 -15.91 3.59 17.25
CA ALA A 299 -15.83 3.45 18.70
C ALA A 299 -14.38 3.42 19.25
N GLY A 300 -13.39 3.55 18.37
CA GLY A 300 -11.97 3.67 18.70
C GLY A 300 -11.62 5.03 19.37
N PRO A 301 -10.32 5.28 19.63
CA PRO A 301 -9.87 6.50 20.29
C PRO A 301 -10.08 7.80 19.51
N HIS A 302 -10.03 7.77 18.17
CA HIS A 302 -10.21 8.97 17.35
C HIS A 302 -11.69 9.24 17.05
N GLY A 303 -12.48 8.19 16.86
CA GLY A 303 -13.93 8.31 16.71
C GLY A 303 -14.34 9.04 15.42
N GLN A 304 -15.33 9.93 15.53
CA GLN A 304 -15.93 10.62 14.38
C GLN A 304 -14.99 11.67 13.78
N ASN A 305 -14.77 11.67 12.45
CA ASN A 305 -14.11 12.78 11.76
C ASN A 305 -15.02 14.03 11.71
N PRO A 306 -14.71 15.11 12.44
CA PRO A 306 -15.59 16.28 12.51
C PRO A 306 -15.71 17.04 11.18
N ARG A 307 -14.69 16.97 10.31
CA ARG A 307 -14.69 17.67 9.01
C ARG A 307 -15.83 17.21 8.12
N LEU A 308 -16.13 15.90 8.13
CA LEU A 308 -17.20 15.31 7.31
C LEU A 308 -18.60 15.74 7.74
N PHE A 309 -18.81 16.03 9.03
CA PHE A 309 -20.07 16.56 9.54
C PHE A 309 -20.17 18.07 9.31
N GLN A 310 -19.10 18.83 9.57
CA GLN A 310 -19.08 20.29 9.42
C GLN A 310 -19.25 20.75 7.97
N SER A 311 -18.75 19.96 7.00
CA SER A 311 -18.90 20.20 5.55
C SER A 311 -20.17 19.62 4.91
N GLY A 312 -21.03 18.96 5.71
CA GLY A 312 -22.22 18.28 5.23
C GLY A 312 -21.94 17.07 4.32
N VAL A 313 -20.72 16.54 4.28
CA VAL A 313 -20.38 15.35 3.47
C VAL A 313 -21.18 14.13 3.94
N VAL A 314 -21.36 13.95 5.26
CA VAL A 314 -22.18 12.83 5.79
C VAL A 314 -23.63 12.90 5.27
N ASP A 315 -24.22 14.09 5.21
CA ASP A 315 -25.57 14.28 4.66
C ASP A 315 -25.61 14.04 3.14
N LEU A 316 -24.60 14.53 2.40
CA LEU A 316 -24.44 14.26 0.96
C LEU A 316 -24.37 12.75 0.65
N LEU A 317 -23.55 11.99 1.38
CA LEU A 317 -23.42 10.54 1.16
C LEU A 317 -24.77 9.82 1.40
N ARG A 318 -25.55 10.27 2.40
CA ARG A 318 -26.89 9.76 2.69
C ARG A 318 -27.89 10.12 1.58
N GLU A 319 -27.92 11.38 1.16
CA GLU A 319 -28.83 11.88 0.11
C GLU A 319 -28.61 11.16 -1.23
N HIS A 320 -27.35 10.95 -1.61
CA HIS A 320 -27.00 10.15 -2.77
C HIS A 320 -27.18 8.64 -2.56
N LYS A 321 -27.52 8.16 -1.36
CA LYS A 321 -27.73 6.73 -1.02
C LYS A 321 -26.48 5.87 -1.22
N VAL A 322 -25.33 6.31 -0.69
CA VAL A 322 -24.12 5.48 -0.58
C VAL A 322 -24.45 4.19 0.16
N ASP A 323 -24.00 3.06 -0.37
CA ASP A 323 -24.41 1.72 0.11
C ASP A 323 -23.60 1.27 1.32
N LEU A 324 -22.29 1.58 1.34
CA LEU A 324 -21.37 1.23 2.41
C LEU A 324 -20.15 2.16 2.40
N ILE A 325 -19.67 2.50 3.59
CA ILE A 325 -18.45 3.26 3.83
C ILE A 325 -17.38 2.33 4.42
N PHE A 326 -16.17 2.36 3.89
CA PHE A 326 -14.99 1.70 4.45
C PHE A 326 -14.03 2.77 4.97
N SER A 327 -13.52 2.58 6.19
CA SER A 327 -12.52 3.46 6.78
C SER A 327 -11.49 2.77 7.66
N GLY A 328 -10.38 3.45 7.91
CA GLY A 328 -9.29 3.02 8.77
C GLY A 328 -9.17 3.93 9.99
N HIS A 329 -7.95 4.39 10.27
CA HIS A 329 -7.53 5.38 11.27
C HIS A 329 -7.64 4.94 12.73
N ASP A 330 -8.75 4.32 13.12
CA ASP A 330 -8.84 3.61 14.38
C ASP A 330 -8.48 2.13 14.16
N HIS A 331 -7.41 1.67 14.81
CA HIS A 331 -6.85 0.33 14.62
C HIS A 331 -7.69 -0.77 15.29
N ILE A 332 -8.91 -0.97 14.77
CA ILE A 332 -9.93 -1.91 15.20
C ILE A 332 -10.70 -2.44 13.99
N TYR A 333 -11.39 -3.56 14.17
CA TYR A 333 -12.56 -3.90 13.37
C TYR A 333 -13.80 -3.25 13.97
N GLU A 334 -14.64 -2.62 13.16
CA GLU A 334 -16.00 -2.24 13.55
C GLU A 334 -16.96 -2.38 12.39
N ARG A 335 -18.18 -2.86 12.65
CA ARG A 335 -19.34 -2.76 11.76
C ARG A 335 -20.45 -2.00 12.45
N GLY A 336 -21.07 -1.05 11.73
CA GLY A 336 -22.21 -0.34 12.25
C GLY A 336 -23.15 0.25 11.21
N GLU A 337 -24.18 0.91 11.71
CA GLU A 337 -25.08 1.75 10.91
C GLU A 337 -25.47 2.98 11.72
N ALA A 338 -25.19 4.18 11.18
CA ALA A 338 -25.45 5.45 11.84
C ALA A 338 -25.86 6.51 10.81
N LYS A 339 -26.77 7.41 11.18
CA LYS A 339 -27.31 8.47 10.30
C LYS A 339 -27.85 7.96 8.95
N GLY A 340 -28.31 6.71 8.87
CA GLY A 340 -28.79 6.07 7.63
C GLY A 340 -27.68 5.57 6.70
N LEU A 341 -26.43 5.49 7.18
CA LEU A 341 -25.27 5.00 6.44
C LEU A 341 -24.69 3.77 7.13
N LYS A 342 -24.44 2.72 6.34
CA LYS A 342 -23.66 1.54 6.76
C LYS A 342 -22.18 1.87 6.69
N TYR A 343 -21.42 1.41 7.68
CA TYR A 343 -19.98 1.61 7.71
C TYR A 343 -19.23 0.40 8.27
N LEU A 344 -17.98 0.27 7.86
CA LEU A 344 -16.98 -0.65 8.37
C LEU A 344 -15.68 0.11 8.67
N VAL A 345 -15.18 0.00 9.89
CA VAL A 345 -13.80 0.37 10.25
C VAL A 345 -12.94 -0.88 10.15
N THR A 346 -11.79 -0.78 9.47
CA THR A 346 -10.95 -1.91 9.09
C THR A 346 -9.44 -1.60 9.21
N GLY A 347 -9.06 -0.80 10.22
CA GLY A 347 -7.66 -0.40 10.48
C GLY A 347 -6.80 -1.48 11.13
N GLY A 348 -7.05 -2.76 10.85
CA GLY A 348 -6.32 -3.90 11.41
C GLY A 348 -5.21 -4.43 10.51
N GLY A 349 -4.66 -3.60 9.61
CA GLY A 349 -3.73 -4.00 8.55
C GLY A 349 -2.30 -4.30 9.01
N GLY A 350 -1.88 -3.75 10.15
CA GLY A 350 -0.58 -4.03 10.76
C GLY A 350 -0.24 -3.10 11.93
N ALA A 351 -0.71 -1.85 11.92
CA ALA A 351 -0.38 -0.87 12.93
C ALA A 351 -0.83 -1.28 14.35
N PRO A 352 -0.13 -0.88 15.43
CA PRO A 352 -0.44 -1.33 16.79
C PRO A 352 -1.90 -1.09 17.20
N LEU A 353 -2.62 -2.17 17.51
CA LEU A 353 -4.07 -2.16 17.71
C LEU A 353 -4.52 -1.23 18.85
N TYR A 354 -5.69 -0.61 18.67
CA TYR A 354 -6.25 0.33 19.63
C TYR A 354 -7.32 -0.29 20.55
N PRO A 355 -7.42 0.16 21.81
CA PRO A 355 -8.51 -0.22 22.68
C PRO A 355 -9.82 0.45 22.23
N ILE A 356 -10.92 -0.29 22.28
CA ILE A 356 -12.27 0.24 22.03
C ILE A 356 -12.60 1.22 23.16
N ARG A 357 -12.86 2.49 22.83
CA ARG A 357 -13.09 3.57 23.81
C ARG A 357 -14.56 3.84 24.08
N LYS A 358 -15.39 3.97 23.04
CA LYS A 358 -16.78 4.45 23.18
C LYS A 358 -17.72 3.84 22.16
N ARG A 359 -18.37 2.73 22.52
CA ARG A 359 -19.46 2.15 21.73
C ARG A 359 -20.63 3.14 21.65
N HIS A 360 -20.94 3.63 20.45
CA HIS A 360 -22.15 4.43 20.20
C HIS A 360 -23.31 3.56 19.71
N ALA A 361 -24.55 4.07 19.75
CA ALA A 361 -25.76 3.29 19.45
C ALA A 361 -25.84 2.69 18.03
N GLY A 362 -24.97 3.12 17.11
CA GLY A 362 -24.85 2.59 15.75
C GLY A 362 -23.93 1.36 15.62
N VAL A 363 -23.11 1.06 16.62
CA VAL A 363 -22.18 -0.08 16.61
C VAL A 363 -22.97 -1.39 16.63
N ARG A 364 -22.63 -2.33 15.75
CA ARG A 364 -23.25 -3.67 15.65
C ARG A 364 -22.28 -4.81 15.96
N ALA A 365 -21.03 -4.69 15.52
CA ALA A 365 -19.91 -5.54 15.93
C ALA A 365 -18.65 -4.68 16.06
N VAL A 366 -17.76 -4.98 17.00
CA VAL A 366 -16.50 -4.26 17.19
C VAL A 366 -15.49 -5.11 17.97
N GLU A 367 -14.25 -5.18 17.49
CA GLU A 367 -13.15 -5.95 18.07
C GLU A 367 -11.81 -5.27 17.80
N SER A 368 -10.87 -5.34 18.76
CA SER A 368 -9.49 -4.92 18.56
C SER A 368 -8.69 -6.13 18.06
N ALA A 369 -8.47 -6.23 16.74
CA ALA A 369 -7.85 -7.39 16.11
C ALA A 369 -7.19 -7.04 14.77
N TYR A 370 -6.10 -7.73 14.43
CA TYR A 370 -5.53 -7.74 13.08
C TYR A 370 -6.39 -8.57 12.15
N HIS A 371 -6.81 -8.00 11.02
CA HIS A 371 -7.83 -8.59 10.16
C HIS A 371 -7.83 -8.04 8.72
N HIS A 372 -8.52 -8.75 7.85
CA HIS A 372 -8.95 -8.29 6.52
C HIS A 372 -10.44 -8.59 6.30
N LEU A 373 -11.06 -7.91 5.34
CA LEU A 373 -12.44 -8.14 4.92
C LEU A 373 -12.47 -8.82 3.54
N GLU A 374 -13.19 -9.93 3.42
CA GLU A 374 -13.50 -10.60 2.16
C GLU A 374 -14.90 -10.15 1.72
N ALA A 375 -14.99 -9.33 0.68
CA ALA A 375 -16.26 -8.81 0.17
C ALA A 375 -16.62 -9.44 -1.18
N THR A 376 -17.90 -9.72 -1.39
CA THR A 376 -18.44 -10.24 -2.65
C THR A 376 -19.80 -9.62 -2.93
N LEU A 377 -19.94 -9.05 -4.12
CA LEU A 377 -21.17 -8.50 -4.66
C LEU A 377 -21.72 -9.45 -5.72
N GLU A 378 -22.92 -9.99 -5.50
CA GLU A 378 -23.63 -10.87 -6.42
C GLU A 378 -25.05 -10.36 -6.65
N GLY A 379 -25.35 -9.96 -7.89
CA GLY A 379 -26.62 -9.34 -8.25
C GLY A 379 -26.92 -8.12 -7.36
N GLN A 380 -27.94 -8.25 -6.51
CA GLN A 380 -28.38 -7.21 -5.58
C GLN A 380 -27.94 -7.45 -4.12
N ARG A 381 -27.00 -8.36 -3.84
CA ARG A 381 -26.51 -8.67 -2.49
C ARG A 381 -25.01 -8.43 -2.35
N VAL A 382 -24.62 -7.75 -1.28
CA VAL A 382 -23.24 -7.69 -0.79
C VAL A 382 -23.11 -8.66 0.38
N SER A 383 -22.07 -9.50 0.36
CA SER A 383 -21.68 -10.40 1.45
C SER A 383 -20.25 -10.07 1.87
N ILE A 384 -19.97 -10.09 3.18
CA ILE A 384 -18.71 -9.66 3.78
C ILE A 384 -18.33 -10.63 4.90
N VAL A 385 -17.09 -11.12 4.88
CA VAL A 385 -16.49 -11.91 5.96
C VAL A 385 -15.27 -11.16 6.49
N ALA A 386 -15.30 -10.73 7.74
CA ALA A 386 -14.11 -10.26 8.42
C ALA A 386 -13.36 -11.47 8.97
N ARG A 387 -12.04 -11.57 8.70
CA ARG A 387 -11.19 -12.65 9.23
C ARG A 387 -9.99 -12.11 9.96
N ARG A 388 -9.66 -12.75 11.08
CA ARG A 388 -8.39 -12.54 11.76
C ARG A 388 -7.26 -13.21 10.99
N VAL A 389 -6.01 -12.83 11.30
CA VAL A 389 -4.79 -13.43 10.71
C VAL A 389 -4.65 -14.94 10.91
N ASP A 390 -5.32 -15.53 11.91
CA ASP A 390 -5.40 -17.00 12.12
C ASP A 390 -6.41 -17.70 11.19
N GLY A 391 -7.08 -16.96 10.29
CA GLY A 391 -8.12 -17.44 9.39
C GLY A 391 -9.51 -17.58 10.03
N SER A 392 -9.63 -17.41 11.35
CA SER A 392 -10.91 -17.47 12.05
C SER A 392 -11.80 -16.29 11.68
N VAL A 393 -13.09 -16.56 11.53
CA VAL A 393 -14.09 -15.53 11.24
C VAL A 393 -14.22 -14.62 12.47
N LEU A 394 -14.06 -13.33 12.25
CA LEU A 394 -14.33 -12.26 13.21
C LEU A 394 -15.83 -11.92 13.13
N ASP A 395 -16.33 -11.72 11.91
CA ASP A 395 -17.75 -11.41 11.65
C ASP A 395 -18.14 -11.92 10.25
N ARG A 396 -19.42 -12.28 10.08
CA ARG A 396 -20.03 -12.54 8.77
C ARG A 396 -21.32 -11.76 8.67
N CYS A 397 -21.38 -10.84 7.72
CA CYS A 397 -22.57 -10.06 7.47
C CYS A 397 -22.71 -9.69 5.99
N GLY A 398 -23.90 -9.31 5.57
CA GLY A 398 -24.19 -8.79 4.24
C GLY A 398 -25.38 -7.84 4.27
N PHE A 399 -25.82 -7.43 3.09
CA PHE A 399 -27.08 -6.73 2.89
C PHE A 399 -27.53 -6.84 1.43
N SER A 400 -28.83 -6.85 1.21
CA SER A 400 -29.39 -6.60 -0.12
C SER A 400 -29.45 -5.10 -0.39
N LYS A 401 -29.44 -4.68 -1.66
CA LYS A 401 -29.49 -3.27 -2.09
C LYS A 401 -30.61 -2.49 -1.36
N GLY A 402 -30.22 -1.48 -0.57
CA GLY A 402 -31.16 -0.66 0.22
C GLY A 402 -31.75 -1.32 1.47
N GLY A 403 -31.42 -2.58 1.77
CA GLY A 403 -31.86 -3.31 2.97
C GLY A 403 -31.02 -3.00 4.21
N SER A 404 -31.41 -3.60 5.35
CA SER A 404 -30.60 -3.59 6.58
C SER A 404 -29.39 -4.52 6.46
N TRP A 405 -28.48 -4.44 7.45
CA TRP A 405 -27.53 -5.52 7.70
C TRP A 405 -28.27 -6.85 7.95
N ASP A 406 -27.70 -7.93 7.43
CA ASP A 406 -28.14 -9.32 7.52
C ASP A 406 -26.91 -10.16 7.88
N CYS A 407 -26.80 -10.58 9.14
CA CYS A 407 -25.57 -11.15 9.69
C CYS A 407 -25.81 -12.46 10.44
N ASP A 408 -24.76 -13.28 10.53
CA ASP A 408 -24.70 -14.39 11.46
C ASP A 408 -24.86 -13.86 12.91
N ALA A 409 -25.27 -14.74 13.82
CA ALA A 409 -25.20 -14.44 15.25
C ALA A 409 -23.74 -14.07 15.61
N PRO A 410 -23.50 -13.06 16.49
CA PRO A 410 -22.14 -12.65 16.82
C PRO A 410 -21.32 -13.86 17.28
N ALA A 411 -20.14 -14.04 16.69
CA ALA A 411 -19.21 -15.05 17.18
C ALA A 411 -18.99 -14.80 18.68
N ALA A 412 -19.09 -15.86 19.49
CA ALA A 412 -18.79 -15.75 20.91
C ALA A 412 -17.38 -15.15 21.04
N PRO A 413 -17.16 -14.14 21.91
CA PRO A 413 -15.84 -13.58 22.07
C PRO A 413 -14.89 -14.71 22.44
N LYS A 414 -13.87 -14.94 21.61
CA LYS A 414 -12.73 -15.77 22.03
C LYS A 414 -12.19 -15.10 23.28
N ASP A 415 -12.15 -15.83 24.39
CA ASP A 415 -11.52 -15.32 25.60
C ASP A 415 -10.14 -14.76 25.23
N ALA A 416 -9.82 -13.56 25.71
CA ALA A 416 -8.48 -13.04 25.60
C ALA A 416 -7.52 -14.12 26.14
N PRO A 417 -6.39 -14.40 25.46
CA PRO A 417 -5.52 -15.51 25.83
C PRO A 417 -5.23 -15.42 27.32
N SER A 418 -5.72 -16.40 28.08
CA SER A 418 -5.61 -16.41 29.52
C SER A 418 -4.15 -16.20 29.86
N ALA A 419 -3.84 -15.14 30.62
CA ALA A 419 -2.47 -14.86 31.04
C ALA A 419 -1.88 -16.17 31.57
N PRO A 420 -0.69 -16.60 31.08
CA PRO A 420 -0.13 -17.88 31.47
C PRO A 420 -0.09 -17.93 32.99
N ALA A 421 -0.67 -18.99 33.56
CA ALA A 421 -0.68 -19.17 35.01
C ALA A 421 0.74 -18.95 35.54
N PRO A 422 0.93 -18.20 36.63
CA PRO A 422 2.25 -17.84 37.12
C PRO A 422 3.07 -19.13 37.27
N VAL A 423 4.16 -19.22 36.50
CA VAL A 423 5.00 -20.41 36.44
C VAL A 423 5.45 -20.69 37.87
N ALA A 424 5.04 -21.84 38.39
CA ALA A 424 5.43 -22.25 39.73
C ALA A 424 6.96 -22.22 39.83
N PRO A 425 7.55 -21.67 40.91
CA PRO A 425 9.00 -21.61 41.03
C PRO A 425 9.58 -23.02 40.89
N PRO A 426 10.69 -23.20 40.15
CA PRO A 426 11.23 -24.51 39.88
C PRO A 426 11.54 -25.24 41.19
N ALA A 427 11.13 -26.51 41.26
CA ALA A 427 11.44 -27.35 42.41
C ALA A 427 12.97 -27.38 42.66
N PRO A 428 13.43 -27.27 43.91
CA PRO A 428 14.85 -27.23 44.21
C PRO A 428 15.53 -28.51 43.73
N ALA A 429 16.61 -28.36 42.95
CA ALA A 429 17.36 -29.47 42.40
C ALA A 429 17.88 -30.41 43.50
N PRO A 430 17.91 -31.74 43.27
CA PRO A 430 18.42 -32.68 44.25
C PRO A 430 19.90 -32.41 44.52
N ARG A 431 20.24 -32.16 45.80
CA ARG A 431 21.62 -31.94 46.23
C ARG A 431 22.39 -33.27 46.15
N CYS A 432 23.18 -33.45 45.09
CA CYS A 432 24.22 -34.48 45.10
C CYS A 432 25.18 -34.21 46.27
N GLY A 433 25.30 -35.18 47.17
CA GLY A 433 26.13 -35.05 48.36
C GLY A 433 27.62 -35.19 48.03
N CYS A 434 28.42 -34.23 48.50
CA CYS A 434 29.83 -34.42 48.78
C CYS A 434 30.07 -33.92 50.21
N VAL A 435 30.36 -34.85 51.12
CA VAL A 435 30.77 -34.55 52.49
C VAL A 435 32.27 -34.28 52.50
N VAL A 436 32.69 -33.12 52.97
CA VAL A 436 34.06 -32.88 53.47
C VAL A 436 33.93 -32.12 54.80
N PRO A 437 34.69 -32.47 55.87
CA PRO A 437 34.30 -32.13 57.24
C PRO A 437 35.08 -30.93 57.83
N GLY A 438 34.41 -30.15 58.67
CA GLY A 438 35.04 -29.20 59.61
C GLY A 438 34.61 -27.74 59.45
N GLY A 439 33.91 -27.20 60.47
CA GLY A 439 33.55 -25.78 60.55
C GLY A 439 32.26 -25.56 61.37
N PRO A 440 32.26 -24.72 62.42
CA PRO A 440 31.13 -24.60 63.35
C PRO A 440 30.07 -23.57 62.93
N THR A 441 28.81 -23.87 63.24
CA THR A 441 27.69 -22.91 63.45
C THR A 441 27.97 -22.00 64.66
N PRO A 442 27.45 -20.75 64.79
CA PRO A 442 26.03 -20.35 64.64
C PRO A 442 25.89 -19.03 63.82
N SER A 443 24.87 -18.14 63.89
CA SER A 443 23.66 -17.97 64.73
C SER A 443 22.51 -17.26 63.98
N ALA A 444 21.35 -17.09 64.62
CA ALA A 444 20.19 -16.33 64.12
C ALA A 444 20.21 -14.84 64.50
N GLY A 445 19.41 -14.02 63.81
CA GLY A 445 19.09 -12.63 64.18
C GLY A 445 18.20 -11.94 63.16
N ALA A 446 17.02 -11.45 63.58
CA ALA A 446 16.06 -10.74 62.72
C ALA A 446 15.43 -9.54 63.47
N VAL A 447 15.42 -8.36 62.84
CA VAL A 447 14.71 -7.14 63.28
C VAL A 447 14.31 -6.33 62.00
N PRO A 448 13.11 -5.69 61.93
CA PRO A 448 12.53 -5.22 60.66
C PRO A 448 12.76 -3.73 60.31
N VAL A 449 12.30 -3.36 59.11
CA VAL A 449 12.38 -2.03 58.48
C VAL A 449 11.29 -1.07 58.95
N VAL A 450 11.62 0.23 59.08
CA VAL A 450 10.68 1.34 59.29
C VAL A 450 10.45 2.10 57.98
N LEU A 451 9.20 2.43 57.67
CA LEU A 451 8.78 3.18 56.49
C LEU A 451 8.54 4.65 56.83
N ALA A 452 9.00 5.58 55.99
CA ALA A 452 8.73 7.01 56.13
C ALA A 452 7.86 7.53 54.96
N LEU A 453 6.83 8.30 55.29
CA LEU A 453 5.95 9.02 54.34
C LEU A 453 6.26 10.52 54.38
N SER A 454 6.24 11.17 53.22
CA SER A 454 6.36 12.62 53.09
C SER A 454 5.17 13.21 52.33
N ILE A 455 4.58 14.26 52.90
CA ILE A 455 3.45 15.02 52.34
C ILE A 455 3.98 16.40 51.89
N ALA A 456 3.47 16.92 50.77
CA ALA A 456 3.63 18.34 50.41
C ALA A 456 2.31 18.90 49.85
N ALA A 457 1.95 20.12 50.27
CA ALA A 457 0.64 20.73 50.04
C ALA A 457 0.66 21.86 49.00
N ALA A 458 -0.53 22.21 48.50
CA ALA A 458 -0.72 23.18 47.42
C ALA A 458 -0.72 24.65 47.89
N GLY A 459 -0.34 25.57 46.99
CA GLY A 459 -0.49 27.02 47.16
C GLY A 459 -1.15 27.68 45.94
N ARG A 460 -2.18 28.50 46.15
CA ARG A 460 -2.86 29.30 45.12
C ARG A 460 -2.39 30.77 45.17
N ARG A 461 -2.26 31.44 44.02
CA ARG A 461 -2.43 32.90 43.90
C ARG A 461 -3.28 33.26 42.68
N ARG A 462 -4.09 34.31 42.82
CA ARG A 462 -4.90 34.92 41.75
C ARG A 462 -4.22 36.20 41.26
N LEU A 463 -4.44 36.57 39.99
CA LEU A 463 -4.39 37.95 39.53
C LEU A 463 -5.63 38.26 38.66
N ARG A 464 -5.98 39.54 38.55
CA ARG A 464 -7.25 40.05 37.98
C ARG A 464 -7.12 40.45 36.50
N ALA A 465 -8.26 40.56 35.84
CA ALA A 465 -8.41 41.14 34.50
C ALA A 465 -8.38 42.69 34.53
N GLY A 466 -8.15 43.29 33.35
CA GLY A 466 -8.30 44.71 33.03
C GLY A 466 -8.39 44.88 31.50
N ASP A 467 -9.21 45.84 31.04
CA ASP A 467 -9.70 45.94 29.66
C ASP A 467 -8.73 46.59 28.65
N ALA A 468 -8.91 46.27 27.36
CA ALA A 468 -8.70 47.19 26.23
C ALA A 468 -9.34 46.66 24.93
N GLU A 469 -10.41 47.30 24.45
CA GLU A 469 -10.83 47.22 23.04
C GLU A 469 -9.87 48.03 22.15
N SER A 470 -9.70 47.64 20.87
CA SER A 470 -9.79 48.53 19.68
C SER A 470 -8.99 48.06 18.44
N ARG A 471 -9.75 47.69 17.39
CA ARG A 471 -9.52 48.01 15.95
C ARG A 471 -8.25 47.52 15.20
N ALA A 472 -8.54 46.58 14.28
CA ALA A 472 -8.50 46.76 12.82
C ALA A 472 -7.18 46.68 11.98
N ARG A 473 -7.26 45.74 11.02
CA ARG A 473 -6.79 45.77 9.61
C ARG A 473 -5.33 45.47 9.21
N SER A 474 -5.26 44.58 8.21
CA SER A 474 -4.33 44.49 7.07
C SER A 474 -3.06 43.64 7.17
N ALA A 475 -2.84 42.91 6.06
CA ALA A 475 -1.61 42.26 5.60
C ALA A 475 -1.07 41.05 6.39
N LEU A 476 -1.53 39.84 6.05
CA LEU A 476 -0.90 39.00 5.01
C LEU A 476 -1.83 37.85 4.59
#